data_AF-A0A2X3JKT0-F1
#
_entry.id   AF-A0A2X3JKT0-F1
#
_cell.length_a   1.000
_cell.length_b   1.000
_cell.length_c   1.000
_cell.angle_alpha   90.00
_cell.angle_beta   90.00
_cell.angle_gamma   90.00
#
_symmetry.space_group_name_H-M   'P 1'
#
loop_
_entity.id
_entity.type
_entity.pdbx_description
1 polymer ?
#
loop_
_entity_poly.entity_id
_entity_poly.type
_entity_poly.pdbx_seq_one_letter_code
_entity_poly.pdbx_strand_id
1 'polypeptide(L)'
;MLELARQHIAALGRPDFSSKIKLYTGEIPLFSHYQIESQIESAFQREVRLPSGGSIVIDSTEALTAIDINSARATRGGDIEETAFNTNLEAADEIARQLRLRDLGGLIVIDFIDMTPVRHQRAVENRLREAVRQDRARIQISHISRFGPAGNVPSAPEPITG
;
A
#
# COMPACT_ATOMS: atom_id res chain seq x y z
N MET A 1 17.18 7.52 27.58
CA MET A 1 16.05 7.27 26.65
C MET A 1 14.90 8.26 26.89
N LEU A 2 14.18 8.20 28.02
CA LEU A 2 13.06 9.12 28.30
C LEU A 2 13.48 10.60 28.34
N GLU A 3 14.55 10.90 29.07
CA GLU A 3 15.04 12.27 29.22
C GLU A 3 15.55 12.85 27.89
N LEU A 4 16.21 12.01 27.09
CA LEU A 4 16.66 12.37 25.75
C LEU A 4 15.48 12.73 24.83
N ALA A 5 14.39 11.96 24.87
CA ALA A 5 13.18 12.27 24.11
C ALA A 5 12.55 13.60 24.53
N ARG A 6 12.51 13.90 25.84
CA ARG A 6 12.00 15.19 26.35
C ARG A 6 12.86 16.37 25.93
N GLN A 7 14.18 16.23 26.02
CA GLN A 7 15.12 17.25 25.55
C GLN A 7 14.95 17.52 24.05
N HIS A 8 14.77 16.48 23.24
CA HIS A 8 14.54 16.62 21.81
C HIS A 8 13.23 17.36 21.49
N ILE A 9 12.13 17.02 22.17
CA ILE A 9 10.84 17.72 22.00
C ILE A 9 10.95 19.20 22.41
N ALA A 10 11.68 19.51 23.48
CA ALA A 10 11.92 20.89 23.90
C ALA A 10 12.74 21.66 22.86
N ALA A 11 13.80 21.04 22.32
CA ALA A 11 14.63 21.63 21.26
C ALA A 11 13.85 21.90 19.96
N LEU A 12 12.84 21.09 19.65
CA LEU A 12 11.91 21.30 18.54
C LEU A 12 10.88 22.43 18.79
N GLY A 13 10.94 23.12 19.92
CA GLY A 13 10.02 24.20 20.27
C GLY A 13 8.61 23.70 20.63
N ARG A 14 8.47 22.43 21.01
CA ARG A 14 7.19 21.78 21.36
C ARG A 14 7.11 21.32 22.82
N PRO A 15 7.44 22.16 23.81
CA PRO A 15 7.46 21.75 25.21
C PRO A 15 6.08 21.25 25.71
N ASP A 16 4.99 21.69 25.07
CA ASP A 16 3.61 21.22 25.29
C ASP A 16 3.45 19.69 25.11
N PHE A 17 4.30 19.05 24.31
CA PHE A 17 4.25 17.61 24.06
C PHE A 17 5.03 16.79 25.11
N SER A 18 5.85 17.43 25.96
CA SER A 18 6.66 16.74 26.97
C SER A 18 5.80 15.92 27.95
N SER A 19 4.62 16.44 28.31
CA SER A 19 3.65 15.77 29.19
C SER A 19 3.02 14.51 28.58
N LYS A 20 3.05 14.36 27.26
CA LYS A 20 2.55 13.18 26.55
C LYS A 20 3.57 12.04 26.52
N ILE A 21 4.85 12.30 26.79
CA ILE A 21 5.88 11.26 26.86
C ILE A 21 5.77 10.54 28.21
N LYS A 22 5.35 9.28 28.15
CA LYS A 22 5.20 8.40 29.30
C LYS A 22 6.18 7.24 29.21
N LEU A 23 6.84 6.92 30.31
CA LEU A 23 7.63 5.71 30.42
C LEU A 23 6.68 4.52 30.57
N TYR A 24 6.84 3.52 29.71
CA TYR A 24 6.16 2.25 29.88
C TYR A 24 6.96 1.37 30.83
N THR A 25 6.31 0.86 31.87
CA THR A 25 6.91 0.02 32.92
C THR A 25 6.18 -1.30 33.10
N GLY A 26 5.34 -1.70 32.14
CA GLY A 26 4.65 -2.98 32.19
C GLY A 26 5.61 -4.14 31.97
N GLU A 27 5.26 -5.31 32.51
CA GLU A 27 6.05 -6.54 32.38
C GLU A 27 6.00 -7.12 30.96
N ILE A 28 4.86 -6.94 30.28
CA ILE A 28 4.66 -7.38 28.89
C ILE A 28 5.37 -6.37 27.97
N PRO A 29 6.14 -6.80 26.94
CA PRO A 29 6.74 -5.87 25.99
C PRO A 29 5.72 -4.89 25.38
N LEU A 30 6.13 -3.64 25.20
CA LEU A 30 5.25 -2.53 24.80
C LEU A 30 4.42 -2.85 23.54
N PHE A 31 5.03 -3.36 22.48
CA PHE A 31 4.34 -3.65 21.22
C PHE A 31 3.37 -4.82 21.34
N SER A 32 3.73 -5.84 22.10
CA SER A 32 2.85 -6.97 22.40
C SER A 32 1.65 -6.52 23.26
N HIS A 33 1.85 -5.61 24.22
CA HIS A 33 0.76 -5.00 24.99
C HIS A 33 -0.25 -4.25 24.10
N TYR A 34 0.22 -3.58 23.04
CA TYR A 34 -0.65 -2.92 22.05
C TYR A 34 -1.08 -3.82 20.89
N GLN A 35 -0.68 -5.10 20.87
CA GLN A 35 -1.01 -6.09 19.84
C GLN A 35 -0.62 -5.66 18.41
N ILE A 36 0.50 -4.95 18.27
CA ILE A 36 1.00 -4.49 16.97
C ILE A 36 2.16 -5.34 16.42
N GLU A 37 2.64 -6.33 17.18
CA GLU A 37 3.76 -7.19 16.80
C GLU A 37 3.55 -7.85 15.43
N SER A 38 2.39 -8.47 15.22
CA SER A 38 2.05 -9.13 13.95
C SER A 38 1.97 -8.16 12.77
N GLN A 39 1.58 -6.91 13.03
CA GLN A 39 1.56 -5.87 12.00
C GLN A 39 2.97 -5.44 11.62
N ILE A 40 3.88 -5.35 12.59
CA ILE A 40 5.31 -5.09 12.36
C ILE A 40 5.91 -6.25 11.55
N GLU A 41 5.66 -7.50 11.96
CA GLU A 41 6.12 -8.69 11.23
C GLU A 41 5.61 -8.71 9.79
N SER A 42 4.35 -8.32 9.55
CA SER A 42 3.78 -8.25 8.20
C SER A 42 4.52 -7.31 7.26
N ALA A 43 5.20 -6.28 7.78
CA ALA A 43 6.00 -5.36 6.98
C ALA A 43 7.28 -6.04 6.42
N PHE A 44 7.71 -7.15 7.01
CA PHE A 44 8.86 -7.92 6.54
C PHE A 44 8.46 -9.11 5.65
N GLN A 45 7.18 -9.44 5.57
CA GLN A 45 6.70 -10.57 4.78
C GLN A 45 6.65 -10.21 3.29
N ARG A 46 6.96 -11.16 2.41
CA ARG A 46 6.79 -10.96 0.96
C ARG A 46 5.31 -10.93 0.55
N GLU A 47 4.49 -11.78 1.15
CA GLU A 47 3.05 -11.88 0.91
C GLU A 47 2.28 -11.34 2.13
N VAL A 48 1.24 -10.53 1.89
CA VAL A 48 0.37 -9.96 2.94
C VAL A 48 -1.08 -10.34 2.65
N ARG A 49 -1.76 -10.92 3.64
CA ARG A 49 -3.16 -11.36 3.51
C ARG A 49 -4.12 -10.19 3.57
N LEU A 50 -5.14 -10.22 2.71
CA LEU A 50 -6.26 -9.27 2.69
C LEU A 50 -7.44 -9.79 3.55
N PRO A 51 -8.29 -8.90 4.07
CA PRO A 51 -9.43 -9.26 4.93
C PRO A 51 -10.35 -10.35 4.35
N SER A 52 -10.64 -10.29 3.04
CA SER A 52 -11.51 -11.27 2.36
C SER A 52 -10.78 -12.55 1.91
N GLY A 53 -9.54 -12.75 2.33
CA GLY A 53 -8.76 -13.98 2.08
C GLY A 53 -7.88 -13.95 0.83
N GLY A 54 -7.89 -12.84 0.07
CA GLY A 54 -6.89 -12.58 -0.95
C GLY A 54 -5.50 -12.28 -0.36
N SER A 55 -4.55 -11.91 -1.21
CA SER A 55 -3.25 -11.43 -0.77
C SER A 55 -2.62 -10.46 -1.77
N ILE A 56 -1.70 -9.64 -1.28
CA ILE A 56 -0.77 -8.88 -2.11
C ILE A 56 0.63 -9.48 -1.96
N VAL A 57 1.38 -9.53 -3.05
CA VAL A 57 2.77 -10.00 -3.08
C VAL A 57 3.66 -8.83 -3.49
N ILE A 58 4.66 -8.51 -2.67
CA ILE A 58 5.52 -7.33 -2.85
C ILE A 58 6.93 -7.81 -3.19
N ASP A 59 7.37 -7.54 -4.41
CA ASP A 59 8.71 -7.88 -4.91
C ASP A 59 9.48 -6.60 -5.26
N SER A 60 10.63 -6.40 -4.61
CA SER A 60 11.50 -5.25 -4.87
C SER A 60 12.68 -5.66 -5.73
N THR A 61 12.96 -4.85 -6.76
CA THR A 61 14.12 -4.98 -7.64
C THR A 61 15.01 -3.75 -7.50
N GLU A 62 16.11 -3.69 -8.26
CA GLU A 62 17.01 -2.53 -8.27
C GLU A 62 16.31 -1.24 -8.74
N ALA A 63 15.40 -1.35 -9.71
CA ALA A 63 14.80 -0.19 -10.36
C ALA A 63 13.36 0.12 -9.92
N LEU A 64 12.60 -0.89 -9.47
CA LEU A 64 11.19 -0.76 -9.12
C LEU A 64 10.74 -1.79 -8.09
N THR A 65 9.62 -1.49 -7.43
CA THR A 65 8.85 -2.44 -6.63
C THR A 65 7.60 -2.86 -7.41
N ALA A 66 7.43 -4.16 -7.63
CA ALA A 66 6.24 -4.74 -8.23
C ALA A 66 5.32 -5.29 -7.13
N ILE A 67 4.02 -5.06 -7.27
CA ILE A 67 2.99 -5.57 -6.37
C ILE A 67 1.95 -6.33 -7.19
N ASP A 68 1.78 -7.60 -6.88
CA ASP A 68 0.78 -8.49 -7.50
C ASP A 68 -0.39 -8.75 -6.53
N ILE A 69 -1.61 -8.89 -7.06
CA ILE A 69 -2.84 -9.04 -6.26
C ILE A 69 -3.52 -10.37 -6.60
N ASN A 70 -3.66 -11.21 -5.57
CA ASN A 70 -4.29 -12.53 -5.67
C ASN A 70 -5.65 -12.52 -4.97
N SER A 71 -6.72 -12.88 -5.68
CA SER A 71 -8.04 -13.07 -5.06
C SER A 71 -8.09 -14.33 -4.20
N ALA A 72 -8.98 -14.34 -3.20
CA ALA A 72 -9.29 -15.57 -2.48
C ALA A 72 -9.86 -16.63 -3.45
N ARG A 73 -9.65 -17.92 -3.16
CA ARG A 73 -10.21 -19.01 -3.96
C ARG A 73 -11.74 -18.92 -3.90
N ALA A 74 -12.40 -18.66 -5.03
CA ALA A 74 -13.85 -18.56 -5.12
C ALA A 74 -14.50 -19.88 -4.67
N THR A 75 -15.17 -19.89 -3.52
CA THR A 75 -15.76 -21.11 -2.94
C THR A 75 -17.21 -21.34 -3.33
N ARG A 76 -17.88 -20.38 -3.97
CA ARG A 76 -19.25 -20.49 -4.51
C ARG A 76 -19.34 -19.55 -5.71
N GLY A 77 -20.05 -19.92 -6.77
CA GLY A 77 -20.12 -19.20 -8.05
C GLY A 77 -20.82 -17.83 -8.02
N GLY A 78 -20.45 -16.97 -7.06
CA GLY A 78 -20.78 -15.56 -7.07
C GLY A 78 -20.03 -14.82 -8.17
N ASP A 79 -20.42 -13.56 -8.37
CA ASP A 79 -19.90 -12.72 -9.44
C ASP A 79 -18.37 -12.54 -9.31
N ILE A 80 -17.63 -13.15 -10.23
CA ILE A 80 -16.16 -13.09 -10.31
C ILE A 80 -15.72 -11.63 -10.43
N GLU A 81 -16.50 -10.81 -11.13
CA GLU A 81 -16.21 -9.39 -11.35
C GLU A 81 -16.32 -8.59 -10.06
N GLU A 82 -17.34 -8.86 -9.25
CA GLU A 82 -17.51 -8.24 -7.93
C GLU A 82 -16.42 -8.68 -6.95
N THR A 83 -16.02 -9.96 -7.01
CA THR A 83 -14.93 -10.49 -6.19
C THR A 83 -13.60 -9.82 -6.54
N ALA A 84 -13.29 -9.67 -7.82
CA ALA A 84 -12.10 -8.97 -8.30
C ALA A 84 -12.10 -7.50 -7.88
N PHE A 85 -13.23 -6.82 -8.04
CA PHE A 85 -13.38 -5.42 -7.64
C PHE A 85 -13.17 -5.22 -6.14
N ASN A 86 -13.82 -6.02 -5.30
CA ASN A 86 -13.67 -5.93 -3.84
C ASN A 86 -12.24 -6.26 -3.39
N THR A 87 -11.61 -7.28 -3.98
CA THR A 87 -10.21 -7.62 -3.69
C THR A 87 -9.27 -6.46 -4.04
N ASN A 88 -9.47 -5.81 -5.18
CA ASN A 88 -8.67 -4.66 -5.60
C ASN A 88 -8.86 -3.44 -4.67
N LEU A 89 -10.06 -3.23 -4.11
CA LEU A 89 -10.29 -2.18 -3.12
C LEU A 89 -9.56 -2.44 -1.80
N GLU A 90 -9.63 -3.67 -1.29
CA GLU A 90 -8.87 -4.08 -0.10
C GLU A 90 -7.36 -3.96 -0.34
N ALA A 91 -6.90 -4.38 -1.51
CA ALA A 91 -5.50 -4.28 -1.90
C ALA A 91 -5.04 -2.81 -1.96
N ALA A 92 -5.84 -1.89 -2.47
CA ALA A 92 -5.48 -0.46 -2.51
C ALA A 92 -5.20 0.12 -1.11
N ASP A 93 -6.01 -0.25 -0.12
CA ASP A 93 -5.80 0.16 1.28
C ASP A 93 -4.54 -0.45 1.88
N GLU A 94 -4.37 -1.76 1.67
CA GLU A 94 -3.25 -2.50 2.24
C GLU A 94 -1.92 -2.10 1.61
N ILE A 95 -1.89 -1.87 0.29
CA ILE A 95 -0.72 -1.33 -0.41
C ILE A 95 -0.33 0.01 0.20
N ALA A 96 -1.26 0.96 0.33
CA ALA A 96 -0.97 2.27 0.92
C ALA A 96 -0.42 2.16 2.36
N ARG A 97 -0.92 1.21 3.14
CA ARG A 97 -0.40 0.91 4.49
C ARG A 97 1.03 0.35 4.42
N GLN A 98 1.29 -0.61 3.55
CA GLN A 98 2.59 -1.25 3.39
C GLN A 98 3.66 -0.30 2.86
N LEU A 99 3.32 0.63 1.95
CA LEU A 99 4.26 1.65 1.48
C LEU A 99 4.83 2.46 2.65
N ARG A 100 3.96 2.87 3.59
CA ARG A 100 4.38 3.61 4.79
C ARG A 100 5.17 2.76 5.78
N LEU A 101 4.74 1.52 6.02
CA LEU A 101 5.36 0.65 7.02
C LEU A 101 6.75 0.17 6.59
N ARG A 102 6.96 -0.01 5.28
CA ARG A 102 8.22 -0.46 4.70
C ARG A 102 9.12 0.68 4.24
N ASP A 103 8.64 1.92 4.32
CA ASP A 103 9.31 3.11 3.79
C ASP A 103 9.69 2.93 2.31
N LEU A 104 8.77 2.39 1.51
CA LEU A 104 8.99 2.12 0.08
C LEU A 104 8.87 3.42 -0.73
N GLY A 105 9.88 3.69 -1.54
CA GLY A 105 9.93 4.81 -2.47
C GLY A 105 10.43 4.40 -3.85
N GLY A 106 10.40 5.35 -4.79
CA GLY A 106 10.78 5.09 -6.19
C GLY A 106 9.59 4.65 -7.06
N LEU A 107 9.88 3.93 -8.13
CA LEU A 107 8.86 3.45 -9.06
C LEU A 107 8.14 2.22 -8.47
N ILE A 108 6.82 2.31 -8.35
CA ILE A 108 5.97 1.22 -7.86
C ILE A 108 4.98 0.86 -8.95
N VAL A 109 4.93 -0.42 -9.30
CA VAL A 109 4.02 -0.97 -10.30
C VAL A 109 3.06 -1.92 -9.59
N ILE A 110 1.75 -1.68 -9.74
CA ILE A 110 0.70 -2.49 -9.12
C ILE A 110 -0.06 -3.21 -10.23
N ASP A 111 -0.06 -4.54 -10.19
CA ASP A 111 -0.83 -5.41 -11.08
C ASP A 111 -2.17 -5.72 -10.41
N PHE A 112 -3.18 -4.92 -10.73
CA PHE A 112 -4.55 -5.13 -10.25
C PHE A 112 -5.22 -6.26 -11.03
N ILE A 113 -6.11 -7.00 -10.36
CA ILE A 113 -6.94 -8.01 -11.01
C ILE A 113 -7.76 -7.32 -12.10
N ASP A 114 -7.84 -7.93 -13.29
CA ASP A 114 -8.58 -7.40 -14.41
C ASP A 114 -10.03 -7.05 -14.06
N MET A 115 -10.45 -5.85 -14.46
CA MET A 115 -11.82 -5.35 -14.29
C MET A 115 -12.36 -4.84 -15.61
N THR A 116 -13.47 -5.42 -16.09
CA THR A 116 -14.12 -5.03 -17.35
C THR A 116 -14.70 -3.60 -17.29
N PRO A 117 -15.43 -3.19 -16.23
CA PRO A 117 -16.00 -1.86 -16.21
C PRO A 117 -14.97 -0.80 -15.83
N VAL A 118 -14.89 0.24 -16.65
CA VAL A 118 -14.07 1.44 -16.38
C VAL A 118 -14.45 2.11 -15.05
N ARG A 119 -15.72 2.00 -14.63
CA ARG A 119 -16.16 2.52 -13.32
C ARG A 119 -15.44 1.85 -12.14
N HIS A 120 -15.14 0.54 -12.23
CA HIS A 120 -14.44 -0.19 -11.18
C HIS A 120 -12.97 0.22 -11.15
N GLN A 121 -12.32 0.31 -12.32
CA GLN A 121 -10.96 0.82 -12.45
C GLN A 121 -10.80 2.21 -11.80
N ARG A 122 -11.70 3.15 -12.12
CA ARG A 122 -11.69 4.50 -11.52
C ARG A 122 -11.92 4.49 -10.01
N ALA A 123 -12.80 3.61 -9.52
CA ALA A 123 -13.06 3.50 -8.09
C ALA A 123 -11.83 2.98 -7.33
N VAL A 124 -11.12 1.98 -7.87
CA VAL A 124 -9.86 1.47 -7.31
C VAL A 124 -8.76 2.53 -7.33
N GLU A 125 -8.59 3.25 -8.44
CA GLU A 125 -7.62 4.37 -8.50
C GLU A 125 -7.91 5.45 -7.46
N ASN A 126 -9.18 5.83 -7.31
CA ASN A 126 -9.59 6.84 -6.35
C ASN A 126 -9.39 6.35 -4.92
N ARG A 127 -9.66 5.08 -4.64
CA ARG A 127 -9.40 4.47 -3.33
C ARG A 127 -7.91 4.52 -3.00
N LEU A 128 -7.05 4.13 -3.93
CA LEU A 128 -5.60 4.22 -3.75
C LEU A 128 -5.16 5.66 -3.49
N ARG A 129 -5.64 6.63 -4.28
CA ARG A 129 -5.36 8.07 -4.07
C ARG A 129 -5.77 8.56 -2.68
N GLU A 130 -6.93 8.12 -2.19
CA GLU A 130 -7.41 8.47 -0.85
C GLU A 130 -6.55 7.84 0.24
N ALA A 131 -6.23 6.55 0.11
CA ALA A 131 -5.46 5.78 1.09
C ALA A 131 -4.01 6.28 1.24
N VAL A 132 -3.42 6.78 0.15
CA VAL A 132 -2.07 7.39 0.19
C VAL A 132 -2.07 8.87 0.58
N ARG A 133 -3.22 9.54 0.67
CA ARG A 133 -3.29 10.98 1.00
C ARG A 133 -2.72 11.32 2.37
N GLN A 134 -2.75 10.35 3.30
CA GLN A 134 -2.19 10.50 4.64
C GLN A 134 -0.67 10.30 4.69
N ASP A 135 -0.08 9.86 3.58
CA ASP A 135 1.36 9.69 3.46
C ASP A 135 2.07 11.05 3.45
N ARG A 136 3.23 11.11 4.08
CA ARG A 136 4.09 12.29 4.06
C ARG A 136 4.90 12.36 2.76
N ALA A 137 5.15 11.21 2.13
CA ALA A 137 5.84 11.13 0.86
C ALA A 137 4.96 11.69 -0.27
N ARG A 138 5.58 12.39 -1.23
CA ARG A 138 4.86 12.87 -2.41
C ARG A 138 4.64 11.71 -3.37
N ILE A 139 3.39 11.24 -3.45
CA ILE A 139 3.01 10.11 -4.31
C ILE A 139 2.33 10.64 -5.58
N GLN A 140 2.76 10.13 -6.74
CA GLN A 140 2.14 10.37 -8.03
C GLN A 140 1.54 9.05 -8.54
N ILE A 141 0.25 9.08 -8.91
CA ILE A 141 -0.49 7.89 -9.37
C ILE A 141 -0.91 8.12 -10.81
N SER A 142 -0.49 7.23 -11.71
CA SER A 142 -0.98 7.14 -13.09
C SER A 142 -2.28 6.34 -13.17
N HIS A 143 -3.00 6.49 -14.28
CA HIS A 143 -4.17 5.65 -14.54
C HIS A 143 -3.80 4.19 -14.74
N ILE A 144 -4.73 3.28 -14.42
CA ILE A 144 -4.61 1.85 -14.73
C ILE A 144 -4.48 1.71 -16.25
N SER A 145 -3.33 1.22 -16.68
CA SER A 145 -3.05 1.00 -18.09
C SER A 145 -3.49 -0.40 -18.52
N ARG A 146 -3.91 -0.54 -19.78
CA ARG A 146 -4.09 -1.86 -20.40
C ARG A 146 -2.73 -2.40 -20.82
N PHE A 147 -1.95 -2.91 -19.88
CA PHE A 147 -0.79 -3.75 -20.20
C PHE A 147 -1.03 -5.14 -19.65
N GLY A 148 -1.67 -5.99 -20.45
CA GLY A 148 -1.63 -7.44 -20.24
C GLY A 148 -0.30 -8.03 -20.73
N PRO A 149 0.05 -9.27 -20.36
CA PRO A 149 1.28 -9.94 -20.78
C PRO A 149 1.17 -10.41 -22.24
N ALA A 150 1.08 -9.45 -23.18
CA ALA A 150 1.47 -9.52 -24.59
C ALA A 150 0.80 -8.37 -25.35
N GLY A 151 1.63 -7.50 -25.95
CA GLY A 151 1.25 -6.77 -27.17
C GLY A 151 0.39 -5.53 -26.99
N ASN A 152 1.02 -4.41 -26.66
CA ASN A 152 0.79 -3.16 -27.39
C ASN A 152 2.02 -2.27 -27.21
N VAL A 153 3.00 -2.48 -28.10
CA VAL A 153 4.02 -1.47 -28.38
C VAL A 153 3.26 -0.27 -28.96
N PRO A 154 3.38 0.95 -28.40
CA PRO A 154 2.77 2.11 -29.03
C PRO A 154 3.36 2.26 -30.43
N SER A 155 2.51 2.24 -31.46
CA SER A 155 2.89 2.52 -32.83
C SER A 155 3.55 3.90 -32.89
N ALA A 156 4.75 3.96 -33.47
CA ALA A 156 5.52 5.18 -33.65
C ALA A 156 4.67 6.31 -34.29
N PRO A 157 4.91 7.58 -33.93
CA PRO A 157 4.18 8.69 -34.56
C PRO A 157 4.49 8.74 -36.05
N GLU A 158 3.44 8.88 -36.88
CA GLU A 158 3.57 9.06 -38.33
C GLU A 158 4.42 10.30 -38.66
N PRO A 159 5.24 10.24 -39.73
CA PRO A 159 6.05 11.37 -40.13
C PRO A 159 5.15 12.50 -40.63
N ILE A 160 5.35 13.68 -40.06
CA ILE A 160 4.74 14.93 -40.53
C ILE A 160 5.25 15.16 -41.96
N THR A 161 4.37 15.02 -42.94
CA THR A 161 4.66 15.43 -44.32
C THR A 161 4.65 16.94 -44.38
N GLY A 162 5.73 17.51 -44.94
CA GLY A 162 5.86 18.93 -45.23
C GLY A 162 5.12 19.36 -46.49
#